data_AF-A0A6N6WPC1-F1
#
_entry.id   AF-A0A6N6WPC1-F1
#
_cell.length_a   1.000
_cell.length_b   1.000
_cell.length_c   1.000
_cell.angle_alpha   90.00
_cell.angle_beta   90.00
_cell.angle_gamma   90.00
#
_symmetry.space_group_name_H-M   'P 1'
#
loop_
_entity.id
_entity.type
_entity.pdbx_description
1 polymer ?
#
loop_
_entity_poly.entity_id
_entity_poly.type
_entity_poly.pdbx_seq_one_letter_code
_entity_poly.pdbx_strand_id
1 'polypeptide(L)'
;MDMESQKILFALSTPMEIRNECCLPSHSSPKMYLGTCFFDLSSSWGIDDRDDLLRTIHRMIDNGHAARLAGFYHRWFRYSPCEWRDYLAELNEQGQAYAQFVASTAECCGEGGIKAWDYVRMGFLSRMGVLNNWLSEEESLWIQSRIHLRALRYYSNWRQYFAGYTFGRQYWQSPEDD
;
A
#
# COMPACT_ATOMS: atom_id res chain seq x y z
N MET A 1 -17.48 -11.30 -11.88
CA MET A 1 -16.07 -11.06 -12.26
C MET A 1 -15.46 -12.40 -12.63
N ASP A 2 -14.77 -12.51 -13.76
CA ASP A 2 -14.12 -13.76 -14.17
C ASP A 2 -12.84 -14.04 -13.37
N MET A 3 -12.34 -15.28 -13.46
CA MET A 3 -11.18 -15.76 -12.69
C MET A 3 -9.89 -14.98 -12.98
N GLU A 4 -9.65 -14.55 -14.22
CA GLU A 4 -8.44 -13.80 -14.55
C GLU A 4 -8.49 -12.39 -13.96
N SER A 5 -9.65 -11.74 -14.02
CA SER A 5 -9.88 -10.46 -13.34
C SER A 5 -9.68 -10.55 -11.83
N GLN A 6 -10.10 -11.65 -11.19
CA GLN A 6 -9.88 -11.86 -9.75
C GLN A 6 -8.39 -12.00 -9.40
N LYS A 7 -7.63 -12.77 -10.19
CA LYS A 7 -6.18 -12.94 -9.97
C LYS A 7 -5.41 -11.61 -10.03
N ILE A 8 -5.82 -10.70 -10.91
CA ILE A 8 -5.25 -9.34 -10.97
C ILE A 8 -5.47 -8.59 -9.65
N LEU A 9 -6.65 -8.74 -9.04
CA LEU A 9 -6.94 -8.12 -7.75
C LEU A 9 -6.09 -8.73 -6.63
N PHE A 10 -5.97 -10.06 -6.59
CA PHE A 10 -5.13 -10.73 -5.59
C PHE A 10 -3.67 -10.30 -5.69
N ALA A 11 -3.18 -10.10 -6.92
CA ALA A 11 -1.82 -9.64 -7.21
C ALA A 11 -1.49 -8.23 -6.65
N LEU A 12 -2.49 -7.45 -6.24
CA LEU A 12 -2.25 -6.16 -5.56
C LEU A 12 -1.60 -6.34 -4.19
N SER A 13 -1.80 -7.49 -3.55
CA SER A 13 -1.40 -7.75 -2.16
C SER A 13 -0.28 -8.77 -2.00
N THR A 14 0.16 -9.41 -3.09
CA THR A 14 1.20 -10.46 -3.12
C THR A 14 2.47 -10.11 -2.33
N PRO A 15 2.97 -8.86 -2.31
CA PRO A 15 4.17 -8.54 -1.52
C PRO A 15 4.01 -8.77 0.00
N MET A 16 2.79 -8.93 0.51
CA MET A 16 2.52 -9.29 1.91
C MET A 16 2.54 -10.80 2.17
N GLU A 17 2.49 -11.64 1.13
CA GLU A 17 2.47 -13.11 1.28
C GLU A 17 3.73 -13.61 1.98
N ILE A 18 4.88 -13.04 1.63
CA ILE A 18 6.20 -13.43 2.14
C ILE A 18 6.47 -13.01 3.60
N ARG A 19 5.59 -12.22 4.23
CA ARG A 19 5.84 -11.69 5.58
C ARG A 19 5.54 -12.68 6.70
N ASN A 20 4.74 -13.71 6.43
CA ASN A 20 4.32 -14.67 7.43
C ASN A 20 4.86 -16.05 7.06
N GLU A 21 6.13 -16.29 7.41
CA GLU A 21 6.90 -17.48 7.03
C GLU A 21 6.24 -18.81 7.43
N CYS A 22 5.40 -18.79 8.47
CA CYS A 22 4.67 -19.96 8.96
C CYS A 22 3.36 -20.24 8.19
N CYS A 23 2.99 -19.42 7.20
CA CYS A 23 1.74 -19.56 6.46
C CYS A 23 1.99 -19.94 5.00
N LEU A 24 1.17 -20.84 4.45
CA LEU A 24 1.24 -21.22 3.04
C LEU A 24 0.41 -20.24 2.20
N PRO A 25 1.01 -19.36 1.36
CA PRO A 25 0.26 -18.41 0.55
C PRO A 25 -0.55 -19.08 -0.57
N SER A 26 -1.64 -18.43 -0.97
CA SER A 26 -2.44 -18.78 -2.14
C SER A 26 -2.49 -17.61 -3.10
N HIS A 27 -2.25 -17.84 -4.39
CA HIS A 27 -2.32 -16.79 -5.41
C HIS A 27 -3.64 -16.78 -6.20
N SER A 28 -4.48 -17.79 -5.99
CA SER A 28 -5.74 -18.00 -6.72
C SER A 28 -6.97 -18.01 -5.81
N SER A 29 -6.79 -17.80 -4.51
CA SER A 29 -7.86 -17.81 -3.52
C SER A 29 -8.13 -16.40 -2.96
N PRO A 30 -9.40 -16.07 -2.66
CA PRO A 30 -9.71 -14.84 -1.93
C PRO A 30 -9.09 -14.85 -0.52
N LYS A 31 -8.80 -16.02 0.05
CA LYS A 31 -8.02 -16.18 1.29
C LYS A 31 -6.54 -16.14 0.94
N MET A 32 -5.78 -15.29 1.63
CA MET A 32 -4.33 -15.16 1.41
C MET A 32 -3.57 -16.45 1.73
N TYR A 33 -3.99 -17.16 2.78
CA TYR A 33 -3.29 -18.31 3.32
C TYR A 33 -4.17 -19.56 3.29
N LEU A 34 -3.53 -20.70 3.03
CA LEU A 34 -4.13 -22.03 3.08
C LEU A 34 -3.76 -22.73 4.38
N GLY A 35 -4.56 -23.72 4.78
CA GLY A 35 -4.27 -24.56 5.95
C GLY A 35 -4.48 -23.88 7.30
N THR A 36 -4.88 -22.60 7.33
CA THR A 36 -5.36 -21.92 8.53
C THR A 36 -6.80 -21.47 8.37
N CYS A 37 -7.54 -21.50 9.48
CA CYS A 37 -8.93 -21.02 9.54
C CYS A 37 -9.01 -19.58 10.08
N PHE A 38 -7.92 -19.05 10.63
CA PHE A 38 -7.88 -17.73 11.25
C PHE A 38 -6.47 -17.16 11.24
N PHE A 39 -6.37 -15.84 11.16
CA PHE A 39 -5.14 -15.08 11.23
C PHE A 39 -5.29 -13.96 12.26
N ASP A 40 -4.45 -13.97 13.30
CA ASP A 40 -4.47 -12.94 14.33
C ASP A 40 -3.98 -11.59 13.78
N LEU A 41 -4.86 -10.59 13.79
CA LEU A 41 -4.54 -9.21 13.42
C LEU A 41 -4.38 -8.30 14.64
N SER A 42 -4.73 -8.75 15.84
CA SER A 42 -4.71 -7.92 17.05
C SER A 42 -3.30 -7.47 17.39
N SER A 43 -2.36 -8.42 17.45
CA SER A 43 -0.96 -8.16 17.84
C SER A 43 -0.20 -7.18 16.94
N SER A 44 -0.47 -7.19 15.63
CA SER A 44 0.27 -6.38 14.65
C SER A 44 -0.50 -5.18 14.11
N TRP A 45 -1.82 -5.17 14.21
CA TRP A 45 -2.69 -4.14 13.62
C TRP A 45 -3.69 -3.55 14.59
N GLY A 46 -3.90 -4.15 15.77
CA GLY A 46 -4.96 -3.74 16.71
C GLY A 46 -6.35 -3.90 16.11
N ILE A 47 -6.58 -4.99 15.35
CA ILE A 47 -7.86 -5.29 14.72
C ILE A 47 -8.41 -6.57 15.34
N ASP A 48 -9.52 -6.44 16.09
CA ASP A 48 -10.14 -7.56 16.79
C ASP A 48 -11.41 -8.08 16.09
N ASP A 49 -12.03 -7.25 15.25
CA ASP A 49 -13.28 -7.59 14.58
C ASP A 49 -13.45 -7.01 13.16
N ARG A 50 -14.60 -7.30 12.56
CA ARG A 50 -15.01 -6.82 11.23
C ARG A 50 -15.04 -5.29 11.13
N ASP A 51 -15.51 -4.61 12.17
CA ASP A 51 -15.70 -3.16 12.11
C ASP A 51 -14.34 -2.45 12.25
N ASP A 52 -13.43 -2.95 13.09
CA ASP A 52 -12.03 -2.52 13.12
C ASP A 52 -11.34 -2.71 11.77
N LEU A 53 -11.57 -3.85 11.12
CA LEU A 53 -11.02 -4.16 9.81
C LEU A 53 -11.48 -3.13 8.77
N LEU A 54 -12.79 -2.93 8.67
CA LEU A 54 -13.39 -2.00 7.69
C LEU A 54 -12.99 -0.55 7.97
N ARG A 55 -12.95 -0.12 9.24
CA ARG A 55 -12.45 1.20 9.64
C ARG A 55 -10.99 1.40 9.22
N THR A 56 -10.15 0.40 9.47
CA THR A 56 -8.73 0.45 9.10
C THR A 56 -8.56 0.55 7.59
N ILE A 57 -9.26 -0.30 6.83
CA ILE A 57 -9.26 -0.28 5.37
C ILE A 57 -9.68 1.10 4.83
N HIS A 58 -10.81 1.61 5.30
CA HIS A 58 -11.32 2.91 4.86
C HIS A 58 -10.34 4.05 5.14
N ARG A 59 -9.76 4.10 6.35
CA ARG A 59 -8.80 5.14 6.72
C ARG A 59 -7.53 5.09 5.87
N MET A 60 -6.94 3.91 5.75
CA MET A 60 -5.60 3.72 5.19
C MET A 60 -5.54 3.83 3.66
N ILE A 61 -6.65 3.56 2.96
CA ILE A 61 -6.69 3.70 1.49
C ILE A 61 -6.39 5.14 1.05
N ASP A 62 -6.95 6.13 1.76
CA ASP A 62 -6.82 7.54 1.35
C ASP A 62 -5.87 8.33 2.27
N ASN A 63 -5.78 7.96 3.56
CA ASN A 63 -4.98 8.64 4.58
C ASN A 63 -3.99 7.69 5.29
N GLY A 64 -3.33 6.82 4.51
CA GLY A 64 -2.27 5.94 5.00
C GLY A 64 -0.92 6.64 5.18
N HIS A 65 0.13 5.86 5.43
CA HIS A 65 1.46 6.38 5.72
C HIS A 65 2.06 7.18 4.57
N ALA A 66 1.68 6.87 3.33
CA ALA A 66 2.13 7.59 2.15
C ALA A 66 1.65 9.04 2.08
N ALA A 67 0.65 9.44 2.89
CA ALA A 67 0.12 10.80 2.90
C ALA A 67 1.19 11.85 3.20
N ARG A 68 2.16 11.54 4.08
CA ARG A 68 3.23 12.45 4.47
C ARG A 68 4.13 12.88 3.30
N LEU A 69 4.38 11.97 2.35
CA LEU A 69 5.22 12.23 1.18
C LEU A 69 4.42 12.60 -0.08
N ALA A 70 3.09 12.47 -0.06
CA ALA A 70 2.25 12.68 -1.24
C ALA A 70 2.42 14.08 -1.86
N GLY A 71 2.56 15.12 -1.02
CA GLY A 71 2.80 16.48 -1.49
C GLY A 71 4.16 16.68 -2.17
N PHE A 72 5.20 15.96 -1.72
CA PHE A 72 6.52 16.01 -2.34
C PHE A 72 6.53 15.34 -3.71
N TYR A 73 5.96 14.13 -3.83
CA TYR A 73 5.83 13.46 -5.12
C TYR A 73 5.01 14.30 -6.11
N HIS A 74 3.89 14.87 -5.66
CA HIS A 74 3.05 15.71 -6.52
C HIS A 74 3.80 16.92 -7.11
N ARG A 75 4.63 17.58 -6.28
CA ARG A 75 5.47 18.72 -6.71
C ARG A 75 6.61 18.29 -7.61
N TRP A 76 7.30 17.19 -7.31
CA TRP A 76 8.40 16.67 -8.12
C TRP A 76 8.02 16.51 -9.60
N PHE A 77 6.82 15.99 -9.89
CA PHE A 77 6.34 15.80 -11.26
C PHE A 77 5.80 17.07 -11.95
N ARG A 78 5.68 18.20 -11.24
CA ARG A 78 5.07 19.43 -11.76
C ARG A 78 6.01 20.63 -11.78
N TYR A 79 6.96 20.66 -10.87
CA TYR A 79 7.90 21.77 -10.76
C TYR A 79 9.00 21.62 -11.81
N SER A 80 9.39 22.74 -12.40
CA SER A 80 10.65 22.84 -13.11
C SER A 80 11.84 22.65 -12.14
N PRO A 81 13.05 22.36 -12.65
CA PRO A 81 14.23 22.23 -11.80
C PRO A 81 14.52 23.46 -10.92
N CYS A 82 14.22 24.67 -11.41
CA CYS A 82 14.36 25.90 -10.65
C CYS A 82 13.33 25.98 -9.52
N GLU A 83 12.06 25.74 -9.80
CA GLU A 83 10.99 25.75 -8.79
C GLU A 83 11.22 24.68 -7.71
N TRP A 84 11.73 23.51 -8.09
CA TRP A 84 12.10 22.46 -7.13
C TRP A 84 13.23 22.91 -6.22
N ARG A 85 14.30 23.50 -6.77
CA ARG A 85 15.41 24.02 -5.97
C ARG A 85 14.95 25.13 -5.02
N ASP A 86 14.11 26.04 -5.49
CA ASP A 86 13.64 27.15 -4.68
C ASP A 86 12.73 26.63 -3.54
N TYR A 87 11.88 25.64 -3.82
CA TYR A 87 11.11 24.91 -2.79
C TYR A 87 12.00 24.20 -1.77
N LEU A 88 13.10 23.56 -2.19
CA LEU A 88 14.05 22.92 -1.27
C LEU A 88 14.65 23.92 -0.26
N ALA A 89 14.89 25.16 -0.70
CA ALA A 89 15.47 26.21 0.15
C ALA A 89 14.52 26.69 1.27
N GLU A 90 13.20 26.46 1.12
CA GLU A 90 12.19 26.82 2.13
C GLU A 90 11.98 25.73 3.19
N LEU A 91 12.50 24.52 2.96
CA LEU A 91 12.28 23.37 3.85
C LEU A 91 13.27 23.36 5.01
N ASN A 92 12.79 22.89 6.16
CA ASN A 92 13.66 22.50 7.27
C ASN A 92 14.45 21.21 6.92
N GLU A 93 15.40 20.83 7.76
CA GLU A 93 16.26 19.66 7.56
C GLU A 93 15.47 18.37 7.29
N GLN A 94 14.42 18.10 8.07
CA GLN A 94 13.55 16.94 7.86
C GLN A 94 12.84 16.99 6.50
N GLY A 95 12.32 18.16 6.11
CA GLY A 95 11.69 18.36 4.81
C GLY A 95 12.66 18.15 3.65
N GLN A 96 13.90 18.60 3.78
CA GLN A 96 14.95 18.37 2.78
C GLN A 96 15.29 16.88 2.66
N ALA A 97 15.39 16.14 3.78
CA ALA A 97 15.60 14.70 3.75
C ALA A 97 14.45 13.96 3.02
N TYR A 98 13.20 14.34 3.28
CA TYR A 98 12.04 13.79 2.56
C TYR A 98 12.03 14.15 1.08
N ALA A 99 12.37 15.38 0.74
CA ALA A 99 12.46 15.82 -0.65
C ALA A 99 13.57 15.08 -1.40
N GLN A 100 14.71 14.83 -0.76
CA GLN A 100 15.81 14.04 -1.32
C GLN A 100 15.38 12.59 -1.56
N PHE A 101 14.70 11.96 -0.59
CA PHE A 101 14.15 10.62 -0.75
C PHE A 101 13.18 10.55 -1.93
N VAL A 102 12.29 11.54 -2.07
CA VAL A 102 11.34 11.64 -3.19
C VAL A 102 12.09 11.78 -4.52
N ALA A 103 13.05 12.70 -4.61
CA ALA A 103 13.85 12.91 -5.82
C ALA A 103 14.56 11.61 -6.26
N SER A 104 15.10 10.84 -5.31
CA SER A 104 15.79 9.58 -5.59
C SER A 104 14.88 8.40 -5.96
N THR A 105 13.57 8.51 -5.75
CA THR A 105 12.62 7.38 -5.94
C THR A 105 11.49 7.66 -6.92
N ALA A 106 11.22 8.92 -7.25
CA ALA A 106 10.07 9.35 -8.04
C ALA A 106 10.01 8.71 -9.43
N GLU A 107 11.13 8.65 -10.16
CA GLU A 107 11.16 8.03 -11.49
C GLU A 107 10.76 6.54 -11.45
N CYS A 108 11.16 5.83 -10.39
CA CYS A 108 10.81 4.43 -10.18
C CYS A 108 9.34 4.25 -9.78
N CYS A 109 8.79 5.16 -8.97
CA CYS A 109 7.46 5.00 -8.35
C CYS A 109 6.33 5.65 -9.15
N GLY A 110 6.63 6.59 -10.05
CA GLY A 110 5.62 7.46 -10.65
C GLY A 110 4.99 8.44 -9.65
N GLU A 111 3.96 9.17 -10.10
CA GLU A 111 3.31 10.22 -9.30
C GLU A 111 2.64 9.69 -8.03
N GLY A 112 2.28 8.40 -8.02
CA GLY A 112 1.78 7.72 -6.83
C GLY A 112 2.79 7.62 -5.68
N GLY A 113 4.08 7.74 -5.99
CA GLY A 113 5.14 7.57 -5.00
C GLY A 113 4.96 6.28 -4.21
N ILE A 114 4.99 6.40 -2.89
CA ILE A 114 4.90 5.26 -1.97
C ILE A 114 3.46 4.83 -1.61
N LYS A 115 2.40 5.37 -2.24
CA LYS A 115 1.00 4.99 -1.95
C LYS A 115 0.71 3.49 -2.07
N ALA A 116 1.44 2.80 -2.94
CA ALA A 116 1.35 1.36 -3.09
C ALA A 116 1.66 0.58 -1.80
N TRP A 117 2.44 1.14 -0.86
CA TRP A 117 2.62 0.57 0.47
C TRP A 117 1.30 0.38 1.21
N ASP A 118 0.45 1.40 1.20
CA ASP A 118 -0.85 1.35 1.85
C ASP A 118 -1.82 0.46 1.05
N TYR A 119 -1.83 0.55 -0.28
CA TYR A 119 -2.70 -0.28 -1.14
C TYR A 119 -2.44 -1.78 -0.99
N VAL A 120 -1.18 -2.20 -1.00
CA VAL A 120 -0.78 -3.60 -0.78
C VAL A 120 -1.29 -4.08 0.58
N ARG A 121 -1.11 -3.28 1.63
CA ARG A 121 -1.55 -3.59 2.99
C ARG A 121 -3.07 -3.70 3.10
N MET A 122 -3.82 -2.86 2.41
CA MET A 122 -5.28 -2.91 2.41
C MET A 122 -5.84 -4.08 1.60
N GLY A 123 -5.18 -4.44 0.49
CA GLY A 123 -5.47 -5.68 -0.23
C GLY A 123 -5.23 -6.91 0.66
N PHE A 124 -4.13 -6.92 1.43
CA PHE A 124 -3.86 -7.96 2.42
C PHE A 124 -4.96 -8.05 3.48
N LEU A 125 -5.33 -6.93 4.12
CA LEU A 125 -6.40 -6.93 5.14
C LEU A 125 -7.75 -7.40 4.55
N SER A 126 -8.06 -7.02 3.32
CA SER A 126 -9.27 -7.51 2.63
C SER A 126 -9.29 -9.04 2.52
N ARG A 127 -8.14 -9.67 2.20
CA ARG A 127 -8.00 -11.13 2.10
C ARG A 127 -7.95 -11.80 3.48
N MET A 128 -7.44 -11.12 4.50
CA MET A 128 -7.53 -11.56 5.90
C MET A 128 -8.97 -11.55 6.42
N GLY A 129 -9.77 -10.55 6.03
CA GLY A 129 -11.19 -10.51 6.36
C GLY A 129 -11.95 -11.74 5.85
N VAL A 130 -11.64 -12.21 4.64
CA VAL A 130 -12.22 -13.48 4.11
C VAL A 130 -11.70 -14.69 4.89
N LEU A 131 -10.40 -14.71 5.21
CA LEU A 131 -9.79 -15.79 5.97
C LEU A 131 -10.44 -15.96 7.35
N ASN A 132 -10.66 -14.84 8.05
CA ASN A 132 -11.25 -14.79 9.39
C ASN A 132 -12.79 -14.87 9.40
N ASN A 133 -13.43 -15.05 8.24
CA ASN A 133 -14.89 -15.02 8.06
C ASN A 133 -15.55 -13.70 8.51
N TRP A 134 -14.83 -12.58 8.47
CA TRP A 134 -15.35 -11.24 8.72
C TRP A 134 -15.91 -10.58 7.45
N LEU A 135 -15.40 -10.98 6.29
CA LEU A 135 -15.87 -10.53 4.98
C LEU A 135 -16.25 -11.74 4.12
N SER A 136 -17.28 -11.57 3.31
CA SER A 136 -17.53 -12.44 2.17
C SER A 136 -16.47 -12.25 1.08
N GLU A 137 -16.37 -13.23 0.18
CA GLU A 137 -15.53 -13.11 -1.01
C GLU A 137 -15.92 -11.90 -1.87
N GLU A 138 -17.22 -11.65 -2.04
CA GLU A 138 -17.73 -10.53 -2.83
C GLU A 138 -17.35 -9.17 -2.24
N GLU A 139 -17.49 -8.99 -0.92
CA GLU A 139 -17.04 -7.77 -0.24
C GLU A 139 -15.54 -7.54 -0.43
N SER A 140 -14.74 -8.60 -0.29
CA SER A 140 -13.29 -8.50 -0.46
C SER A 140 -12.88 -8.16 -1.90
N LEU A 141 -13.52 -8.79 -2.90
CA LEU A 141 -13.30 -8.47 -4.31
C LEU A 141 -13.74 -7.04 -4.63
N TRP A 142 -14.85 -6.58 -4.06
CA TRP A 142 -15.29 -5.20 -4.21
C TRP A 142 -14.25 -4.23 -3.65
N ILE A 143 -13.77 -4.43 -2.42
CA ILE A 143 -12.72 -3.59 -1.81
C ILE A 143 -11.45 -3.59 -2.68
N GLN A 144 -10.96 -4.76 -3.08
CA GLN A 144 -9.76 -4.87 -3.90
C GLN A 144 -9.94 -4.19 -5.26
N SER A 145 -11.12 -4.24 -5.87
CA SER A 145 -11.41 -3.48 -7.10
C SER A 145 -11.32 -1.97 -6.89
N ARG A 146 -11.77 -1.46 -5.74
CA ARG A 146 -11.65 -0.03 -5.38
C ARG A 146 -10.21 0.40 -5.14
N ILE A 147 -9.37 -0.50 -4.63
CA ILE A 147 -7.93 -0.29 -4.49
C ILE A 147 -7.27 -0.31 -5.87
N HIS A 148 -7.62 -1.28 -6.71
CA HIS A 148 -7.10 -1.42 -8.07
C HIS A 148 -7.32 -0.14 -8.90
N LEU A 149 -8.55 0.38 -8.92
CA LEU A 149 -8.89 1.60 -9.65
C LEU A 149 -8.10 2.82 -9.16
N ARG A 150 -7.82 2.90 -7.85
CA ARG A 150 -6.94 3.95 -7.30
C ARG A 150 -5.49 3.76 -7.72
N ALA A 151 -4.99 2.52 -7.71
CA ALA A 151 -3.64 2.22 -8.15
C ALA A 151 -3.44 2.59 -9.63
N LEU A 152 -4.41 2.28 -10.51
CA LEU A 152 -4.37 2.63 -11.93
C LEU A 152 -4.31 4.14 -12.19
N ARG A 153 -4.79 4.98 -11.27
CA ARG A 153 -4.68 6.43 -11.38
C ARG A 153 -3.25 6.94 -11.25
N TYR A 154 -2.42 6.22 -10.49
CA TYR A 154 -1.12 6.70 -10.05
C TYR A 154 0.07 5.92 -10.63
N TYR A 155 -0.15 4.67 -11.02
CA TYR A 155 0.87 3.75 -11.48
C TYR A 155 0.54 3.26 -12.88
N SER A 156 1.47 3.45 -13.82
CA SER A 156 1.27 3.07 -15.23
C SER A 156 1.53 1.58 -15.48
N ASN A 157 2.21 0.90 -14.55
CA ASN A 157 2.55 -0.51 -14.67
C ASN A 157 2.90 -1.11 -13.29
N TRP A 158 2.96 -2.44 -13.23
CA TRP A 158 3.32 -3.19 -12.03
C TRP A 158 4.71 -2.86 -11.48
N ARG A 159 5.68 -2.50 -12.33
CA ARG A 159 7.03 -2.14 -11.89
C ARG A 159 7.00 -0.90 -11.01
N GLN A 160 6.24 0.13 -11.41
CA GLN A 160 6.05 1.33 -10.59
C GLN A 160 5.28 1.03 -9.31
N TYR A 161 4.22 0.24 -9.39
CA TYR A 161 3.42 -0.15 -8.22
C TYR A 161 4.28 -0.89 -7.17
N PHE A 162 5.04 -1.90 -7.57
CA PHE A 162 5.90 -2.65 -6.65
C PHE A 162 7.13 -1.87 -6.19
N ALA A 163 7.66 -0.95 -7.00
CA ALA A 163 8.67 0.01 -6.54
C ALA A 163 8.10 0.90 -5.42
N GLY A 164 6.90 1.46 -5.61
CA GLY A 164 6.21 2.25 -4.60
C GLY A 164 5.99 1.49 -3.29
N TYR A 165 5.63 0.20 -3.36
CA TYR A 165 5.56 -0.66 -2.18
C TYR A 165 6.93 -0.81 -1.50
N THR A 166 7.97 -1.10 -2.27
CA THR A 166 9.32 -1.39 -1.74
C THR A 166 9.89 -0.16 -1.03
N PHE A 167 9.86 0.99 -1.68
CA PHE A 167 10.35 2.24 -1.10
C PHE A 167 9.46 2.71 0.06
N GLY A 168 8.14 2.52 -0.02
CA GLY A 168 7.24 2.84 1.08
C GLY A 168 7.47 1.98 2.32
N ARG A 169 7.79 0.69 2.13
CA ARG A 169 8.22 -0.19 3.21
C ARG A 169 9.52 0.29 3.86
N GLN A 170 10.52 0.63 3.05
CA GLN A 170 11.81 1.13 3.55
C GLN A 170 11.64 2.44 4.32
N TYR A 171 10.83 3.36 3.79
CA TYR A 171 10.47 4.61 4.46
C TYR A 171 9.84 4.35 5.84
N TRP A 172 8.90 3.41 5.92
CA TRP A 172 8.22 3.06 7.18
C TRP A 172 9.11 2.29 8.18
N GLN A 173 10.08 1.51 7.68
CA GLN A 173 11.00 0.75 8.53
C GLN A 173 12.22 1.54 8.98
N SER A 174 12.43 2.74 8.43
CA SER A 174 13.44 3.66 8.96
C SER A 174 13.07 3.96 10.41
N PRO A 175 14.01 3.85 11.37
CA PRO A 175 13.76 4.36 12.70
C PRO A 175 13.33 5.82 12.56
N GLU A 176 12.19 6.18 13.14
CA GLU A 176 11.95 7.59 13.47
C GLU A 176 13.01 7.91 14.54
N ASP A 177 13.80 8.97 14.34
CA ASP A 177 14.70 9.45 15.38
C ASP A 177 13.84 9.76 16.62
N ASP A 178 13.91 8.90 17.63
CA ASP A 178 13.39 9.12 18.99
C ASP A 178 14.17 10.26 19.67
#